data_AF-A0A4Y2N3I9-F1
#
_entry.id   AF-A0A4Y2N3I9-F1
#
_cell.length_a   1.000
_cell.length_b   1.000
_cell.length_c   1.000
_cell.angle_alpha   90.00
_cell.angle_beta   90.00
_cell.angle_gamma   90.00
#
_symmetry.space_group_name_H-M   'P 1'
#
loop_
_entity.id
_entity.type
_entity.pdbx_description
1 polymer ?
#
loop_
_entity_poly.entity_id
_entity_poly.type
_entity_poly.pdbx_seq_one_letter_code
_entity_poly.pdbx_strand_id
1 'polypeptide(L)'
;MRVQTFLCTESYHSTGGFLTVSTPPETNALKEAFAAAAPEVGYEHRDINGEKQTGFAKIQGTIRDGRRCSTAKAYLIHAEDRDNLHIVNEAYVQKVGSTELYLIELYPYIWVAMLFPR
;
A
#
# COMPACT_ATOMS: atom_id res chain seq x y z
N MET A 1 -9.23 -0.29 -4.44
CA MET A 1 -8.66 -0.64 -3.11
C MET A 1 -9.74 -1.37 -2.30
N ARG A 2 -9.44 -1.87 -1.11
CA ARG A 2 -10.42 -2.35 -0.13
C ARG A 2 -10.43 -1.36 1.01
N VAL A 3 -11.30 -0.35 0.89
CA VAL A 3 -11.53 0.62 1.96
C VAL A 3 -12.57 0.04 2.93
N GLN A 4 -12.51 0.40 4.22
CA GLN A 4 -13.57 0.07 5.18
C GLN A 4 -14.94 0.52 4.65
N THR A 5 -15.94 -0.36 4.78
CA THR A 5 -17.24 -0.27 4.10
C THR A 5 -17.99 1.04 4.36
N PHE A 6 -17.82 1.65 5.54
CA PHE A 6 -18.52 2.89 5.91
C PHE A 6 -18.00 4.15 5.19
N LEU A 7 -16.84 4.10 4.54
CA LEU A 7 -16.33 5.20 3.69
C LEU A 7 -16.54 4.92 2.19
N CYS A 8 -16.96 3.71 1.82
CA CYS A 8 -17.18 3.32 0.42
C CYS A 8 -18.47 3.90 -0.18
N THR A 9 -19.32 4.54 0.63
CA THR A 9 -20.55 5.20 0.15
C THR A 9 -20.28 6.51 -0.61
N GLU A 10 -19.05 7.02 -0.54
CA GLU A 10 -18.59 8.21 -1.24
C GLU A 10 -18.00 7.86 -2.61
N SER A 11 -18.25 8.69 -3.63
CA SER A 11 -17.78 8.50 -5.02
C SER A 11 -16.25 8.41 -5.19
N TYR A 12 -15.49 8.70 -4.13
CA TYR A 12 -14.02 8.74 -4.12
C TYR A 12 -13.37 7.46 -3.60
N HIS A 13 -14.19 6.49 -3.17
CA HIS A 13 -13.71 5.22 -2.62
C HIS A 13 -14.23 4.04 -3.41
N SER A 14 -13.55 2.92 -3.25
CA SER A 14 -13.92 1.66 -3.89
C SER A 14 -13.62 0.49 -2.97
N THR A 15 -14.38 -0.58 -3.15
CA THR A 15 -14.21 -1.88 -2.49
C THR A 15 -13.84 -2.96 -3.50
N GLY A 16 -13.40 -4.12 -2.99
CA GLY A 16 -13.08 -5.29 -3.82
C GLY A 16 -11.64 -5.35 -4.34
N GLY A 17 -10.87 -4.25 -4.30
CA GLY A 17 -9.45 -4.29 -4.67
C GLY A 17 -8.58 -4.93 -3.59
N PHE A 18 -7.41 -5.47 -3.95
CA PHE A 18 -6.60 -6.18 -2.97
C PHE A 18 -5.95 -5.30 -1.90
N LEU A 19 -5.50 -4.09 -2.22
CA LEU A 19 -4.86 -3.19 -1.24
C LEU A 19 -5.87 -2.71 -0.20
N THR A 20 -5.68 -3.09 1.07
CA THR A 20 -6.57 -2.69 2.16
C THR A 20 -6.19 -1.33 2.73
N VAL A 21 -7.17 -0.43 2.83
CA VAL A 21 -7.05 0.88 3.46
C VAL A 21 -8.04 0.93 4.61
N SER A 22 -7.55 1.22 5.81
CA SER A 22 -8.38 1.28 7.00
C SER A 22 -7.87 2.34 7.96
N THR A 23 -8.75 2.82 8.83
CA THR A 23 -8.36 3.61 9.98
C THR A 23 -7.86 2.68 11.11
N PRO A 24 -6.70 2.95 11.74
CA PRO A 24 -6.27 2.20 12.92
C PRO A 24 -7.34 2.25 14.02
N PRO A 25 -7.67 1.11 14.67
CA PRO A 25 -8.67 1.10 15.73
C PRO A 25 -8.19 1.82 17.01
N GLU A 26 -6.88 1.86 17.23
CA GLU A 26 -6.27 2.45 18.43
C GLU A 26 -6.39 3.98 18.44
N THR A 27 -7.13 4.49 19.42
CA THR A 27 -7.20 5.92 19.77
C THR A 27 -6.40 6.20 21.03
N ASN A 28 -6.07 7.47 21.26
CA ASN A 28 -5.49 7.92 22.52
C ASN A 28 -5.98 9.35 22.81
N ALA A 29 -5.83 9.78 24.08
CA ALA A 29 -6.31 11.09 24.51
C ALA A 29 -5.76 12.25 23.67
N LEU A 30 -4.54 12.13 23.15
CA LEU A 30 -3.93 13.17 22.30
C LEU A 30 -4.64 13.27 20.94
N LYS A 31 -4.97 12.15 20.31
CA LYS A 31 -5.72 12.12 19.04
C LYS A 31 -7.11 12.72 19.22
N GLU A 32 -7.76 12.45 20.34
CA GLU A 32 -9.09 12.98 20.65
C GLU A 32 -9.04 14.48 20.93
N ALA A 33 -8.07 14.95 21.73
CA ALA A 33 -7.87 16.37 21.99
C ALA A 33 -7.56 17.14 20.70
N PHE A 34 -6.71 16.58 19.82
CA PHE A 34 -6.37 17.20 18.54
C PHE A 34 -7.58 17.25 17.60
N ALA A 35 -8.42 16.21 17.60
CA ALA A 35 -9.66 16.25 16.85
C ALA A 35 -10.59 17.33 17.41
N ALA A 36 -10.82 17.35 18.72
CA ALA A 36 -11.71 18.32 19.37
C ALA A 36 -11.30 19.78 19.17
N ALA A 37 -9.99 20.07 19.02
CA ALA A 37 -9.48 21.41 18.78
C ALA A 37 -9.65 21.91 17.33
N ALA A 38 -9.89 21.02 16.35
CA ALA A 38 -9.96 21.40 14.94
C ALA A 38 -11.09 22.41 14.63
N PRO A 39 -12.32 22.26 15.16
CA PRO A 39 -13.37 23.25 14.98
C PRO A 39 -13.06 24.61 15.61
N GLU A 40 -12.28 24.66 16.69
CA GLU A 40 -11.94 25.91 17.39
C GLU A 40 -11.11 26.85 16.52
N VAL A 41 -10.34 26.31 15.57
CA VAL A 41 -9.55 27.06 14.58
C VAL A 41 -10.21 27.09 13.20
N GLY A 42 -11.49 26.72 13.11
CA GLY A 42 -12.30 26.84 11.90
C GLY A 42 -12.13 25.70 10.88
N TYR A 43 -11.54 24.57 11.26
CA TYR A 43 -11.41 23.41 10.38
C TYR A 43 -12.45 22.33 10.70
N GLU A 44 -13.04 21.77 9.65
CA GLU A 44 -14.01 20.67 9.78
C GLU A 44 -13.34 19.30 9.79
N HIS A 45 -13.99 18.35 10.48
CA HIS A 45 -13.69 16.93 10.30
C HIS A 45 -14.25 16.41 9.00
N ARG A 46 -13.40 15.76 8.19
CA ARG A 46 -13.82 15.19 6.91
C ARG A 46 -12.94 14.02 6.49
N ASP A 47 -13.32 13.41 5.38
CA ASP A 47 -12.45 12.47 4.68
C ASP A 47 -11.45 13.22 3.79
N ILE A 48 -10.17 13.17 4.14
CA ILE A 48 -9.08 13.82 3.38
C ILE A 48 -8.83 13.16 2.01
N ASN A 49 -9.33 11.95 1.79
CA ASN A 49 -9.25 11.24 0.52
C ASN A 49 -10.55 11.38 -0.30
N GLY A 50 -11.51 12.17 0.17
CA GLY A 50 -12.75 12.50 -0.55
C GLY A 50 -12.62 13.72 -1.46
N GLU A 51 -13.76 14.36 -1.74
CA GLU A 51 -13.85 15.55 -2.61
C GLU A 51 -12.91 16.68 -2.17
N LYS A 52 -12.83 16.94 -0.85
CA LYS A 52 -12.10 18.07 -0.27
C LYS A 52 -11.07 17.58 0.73
N GLN A 53 -9.80 17.84 0.43
CA GLN A 53 -8.67 17.37 1.22
C GLN A 53 -8.38 18.24 2.46
N THR A 54 -8.72 19.53 2.42
CA THR A 54 -8.43 20.46 3.53
C THR A 54 -9.37 20.23 4.70
N GLY A 55 -8.84 19.76 5.82
CA GLY A 55 -9.57 19.53 7.06
C GLY A 55 -8.84 18.57 7.98
N PHE A 56 -9.51 18.12 9.03
CA PHE A 56 -8.95 17.14 9.96
C PHE A 56 -9.61 15.78 9.77
N ALA A 57 -8.84 14.71 9.85
CA ALA A 57 -9.35 13.35 9.66
C ALA A 57 -8.68 12.36 10.60
N LYS A 58 -9.39 11.26 10.88
CA LYS A 58 -8.72 10.04 11.35
C LYS A 58 -7.92 9.47 10.18
N ILE A 59 -6.60 9.54 10.28
CA ILE A 59 -5.70 9.12 9.20
C ILE A 59 -5.94 7.65 8.85
N GLN A 60 -6.13 7.39 7.56
CA GLN A 60 -6.19 6.05 7.00
C GLN A 60 -4.78 5.56 6.68
N GLY A 61 -4.55 4.26 6.86
CA GLY A 61 -3.31 3.61 6.49
C GLY A 61 -3.55 2.37 5.65
N THR A 62 -2.52 1.92 4.96
CA THR A 62 -2.52 0.61 4.29
C THR A 62 -2.36 -0.49 5.34
N ILE A 63 -3.47 -0.85 5.97
CA ILE A 63 -3.52 -1.75 7.13
C ILE A 63 -4.56 -2.83 6.84
N ARG A 64 -4.18 -4.08 7.13
CA ARG A 64 -5.06 -5.25 7.07
C ARG A 64 -4.87 -6.02 8.37
N ASP A 65 -5.96 -6.21 9.12
CA ASP A 65 -5.97 -6.93 10.40
C ASP A 65 -4.91 -6.41 11.40
N GLY A 66 -4.83 -5.09 11.54
CA GLY A 66 -3.89 -4.41 12.45
C GLY A 66 -2.42 -4.43 12.01
N ARG A 67 -2.10 -5.01 10.85
CA ARG A 67 -0.74 -5.10 10.32
C ARG A 67 -0.59 -4.32 9.02
N ARG A 68 0.65 -3.94 8.70
CA ARG A 68 0.99 -3.30 7.42
C ARG A 68 0.55 -4.17 6.25
N CYS A 69 -0.22 -3.58 5.33
CA CYS A 69 -0.57 -4.16 4.04
C CYS A 69 0.33 -3.56 2.95
N SER A 70 1.52 -4.14 2.73
CA SER A 70 2.42 -3.71 1.65
C SER A 70 1.83 -3.99 0.27
N THR A 71 2.40 -3.37 -0.78
CA THR A 71 2.06 -3.69 -2.18
C THR A 71 2.36 -5.14 -2.52
N ALA A 72 3.47 -5.71 -2.01
CA ALA A 72 3.77 -7.13 -2.16
C ALA A 72 2.68 -8.02 -1.54
N LYS A 73 2.23 -7.72 -0.31
CA LYS A 73 1.15 -8.46 0.35
C LYS A 73 -0.21 -8.25 -0.32
N ALA A 74 -0.44 -7.08 -0.90
CA ALA A 74 -1.67 -6.76 -1.59
C ALA A 74 -1.73 -7.39 -2.99
N TYR A 75 -0.64 -7.51 -3.72
CA TYR A 75 -0.69 -7.89 -5.14
C TYR A 75 0.15 -9.12 -5.48
N LEU A 76 1.38 -9.20 -4.98
CA LEU A 76 2.32 -10.27 -5.35
C LEU A 76 1.95 -11.61 -4.71
N ILE A 77 1.62 -11.64 -3.42
CA ILE A 77 1.28 -12.90 -2.72
C ILE A 77 0.06 -13.58 -3.38
N HIS A 78 -0.91 -12.81 -3.88
CA HIS A 78 -2.09 -13.38 -4.56
C HIS A 78 -1.80 -13.93 -5.97
N ALA A 79 -0.59 -13.72 -6.46
CA ALA A 79 -0.16 -14.03 -7.82
C ALA A 79 1.06 -14.94 -7.88
N GLU A 80 1.66 -15.27 -6.73
CA GLU A 80 3.01 -15.85 -6.64
C GLU A 80 3.12 -17.23 -7.29
N ASP A 81 2.01 -17.97 -7.34
CA ASP A 81 1.94 -19.31 -7.96
C ASP A 81 1.68 -19.27 -9.47
N ARG A 82 1.60 -18.10 -10.10
CA ARG A 82 1.39 -18.00 -11.55
C ARG A 82 2.69 -18.31 -12.30
N ASP A 83 2.64 -19.25 -13.24
CA ASP A 83 3.80 -19.67 -14.03
C ASP A 83 4.49 -18.52 -14.79
N ASN A 84 3.77 -17.45 -15.10
CA ASN A 84 4.27 -16.26 -15.79
C ASN A 84 4.77 -15.15 -14.86
N LEU A 85 4.91 -15.41 -13.56
CA LEU A 85 5.46 -14.47 -12.58
C LEU A 85 6.62 -15.12 -11.83
N HIS A 86 7.82 -14.55 -11.99
CA HIS A 86 9.01 -14.97 -11.24
C HIS A 86 9.37 -13.89 -10.22
N ILE A 87 9.37 -14.25 -8.93
CA ILE A 87 9.71 -13.35 -7.84
C ILE A 87 11.12 -13.69 -7.33
N VAL A 88 12.04 -12.73 -7.41
CA VAL A 88 13.41 -12.87 -6.95
C VAL A 88 13.63 -11.93 -5.78
N ASN A 89 13.93 -12.50 -4.61
CA ASN A 89 14.28 -11.74 -3.43
C ASN A 89 15.80 -11.58 -3.35
N GLU A 90 16.27 -10.59 -2.59
CA GLU A 90 17.71 -10.36 -2.33
C GLU A 90 18.56 -10.12 -3.60
N ALA A 91 17.90 -9.64 -4.65
CA ALA A 91 18.49 -9.30 -5.94
C ALA A 91 18.88 -7.82 -6.01
N TYR A 92 20.15 -7.55 -6.32
CA TYR A 92 20.62 -6.19 -6.63
C TYR A 92 20.86 -6.06 -8.13
N VAL A 93 20.04 -5.24 -8.80
CA VAL A 93 20.18 -4.99 -10.24
C VAL A 93 21.34 -4.03 -10.46
N GLN A 94 22.39 -4.48 -11.16
CA GLN A 94 23.59 -3.68 -11.38
C GLN A 94 23.61 -2.94 -12.73
N LYS A 95 23.06 -3.55 -13.76
CA LYS A 95 23.09 -3.02 -15.12
C LYS A 95 21.85 -3.41 -15.89
N VAL A 96 21.33 -2.46 -16.66
CA VAL A 96 20.32 -2.73 -17.69
C VAL A 96 21.06 -3.04 -19.00
N GLY A 97 20.91 -4.27 -19.50
CA GLY A 97 21.46 -4.69 -20.78
C GLY A 97 20.61 -4.18 -21.95
N SER A 98 21.24 -3.97 -23.12
CA SER A 98 20.53 -3.55 -24.34
C SER A 98 19.81 -4.69 -25.07
N THR A 99 20.00 -5.96 -24.65
CA THR A 99 19.48 -7.14 -25.35
C THR A 99 19.16 -8.25 -24.35
N GLU A 100 17.88 -8.64 -24.26
CA GLU A 100 17.20 -9.87 -23.73
C GLU A 100 17.83 -10.70 -22.58
N LEU A 101 18.85 -10.22 -21.89
CA LEU A 101 19.55 -10.90 -20.81
C LEU A 101 19.78 -9.91 -19.67
N TYR A 102 19.11 -10.12 -18.56
CA TYR A 102 19.37 -9.40 -17.31
C TYR A 102 20.29 -10.25 -16.44
N LEU A 103 21.48 -9.73 -16.14
CA LEU A 103 22.34 -10.29 -15.12
C LEU A 103 21.92 -9.70 -13.78
N ILE A 104 21.40 -10.55 -12.90
CA ILE A 104 21.08 -10.21 -11.52
C ILE A 104 22.10 -10.96 -10.65
N GLU A 105 22.90 -10.21 -9.89
CA GLU A 105 23.81 -10.82 -8.91
C GLU A 105 23.06 -11.08 -7.59
N LEU A 106 23.01 -12.35 -7.17
CA LEU A 106 22.55 -12.76 -5.85
C LEU A 106 23.79 -12.95 -4.96
N TYR A 107 23.97 -12.03 -4.01
CA TYR A 107 25.11 -12.04 -3.10
C TYR A 107 25.05 -13.25 -2.14
N PRO A 108 26.17 -13.89 -1.73
CA PRO A 108 27.54 -13.77 -2.22
C PRO A 108 28.03 -14.94 -3.11
N TYR A 109 27.22 -15.95 -3.45
CA TYR A 109 27.75 -17.19 -4.07
C TYR A 109 26.92 -17.81 -5.22
N ILE A 110 25.87 -17.15 -5.73
CA ILE A 110 25.01 -17.74 -6.77
C ILE A 110 24.82 -16.75 -7.92
N TRP A 111 25.26 -17.15 -9.12
CA TRP A 111 24.91 -16.49 -10.37
C TRP A 111 23.57 -17.02 -10.86
N VAL A 112 22.53 -16.19 -10.88
CA VAL A 112 21.27 -16.54 -11.55
C VAL A 112 21.12 -15.64 -12.78
N ALA A 113 21.42 -16.20 -13.95
CA ALA A 113 21.02 -15.60 -15.21
C ALA A 113 19.53 -15.86 -15.41
N MET A 114 18.69 -14.83 -15.29
CA MET A 114 17.27 -14.95 -15.62
C MET A 114 17.04 -14.62 -17.09
N LEU A 115 16.74 -15.66 -17.86
CA LEU A 115 16.14 -15.57 -19.18
C LEU A 115 14.62 -15.44 -18.98
N PHE A 116 14.07 -14.27 -19.27
CA PHE A 116 12.62 -14.11 -19.39
C PHE A 116 12.25 -14.33 -20.86
N PRO A 117 11.72 -15.51 -21.26
CA PRO A 117 11.16 -15.68 -22.60
C PRO A 117 9.93 -14.78 -22.77
N ARG A 118 9.71 -14.30 -24.00
CA ARG A 118 8.51 -13.54 -24.35
C ARG A 118 7.24 -14.37 -24.24
#